data_AF-A0A510I373-F1
#
_entry.id   AF-A0A510I373-F1
#
_cell.length_a   1.000
_cell.length_b   1.000
_cell.length_c   1.000
_cell.angle_alpha   90.00
_cell.angle_beta   90.00
_cell.angle_gamma   90.00
#
_symmetry.space_group_name_H-M   'P 1'
#
loop_
_entity.id
_entity.type
_entity.pdbx_description
1 polymer ?
#
loop_
_entity_poly.entity_id
_entity_poly.type
_entity_poly.pdbx_seq_one_letter_code
_entity_poly.pdbx_strand_id
1 'polypeptide(L)'
;MIELQRFRKEGFSEPSQVVGAKLKRNVRLGDVVERNDICVVCRNEKVTIRAVKSGMTITTQGTSLQDGGTGDQVRVKNDKSQRIIEGIVTGAAEITVTF
;
A
#
# COMPACT_ATOMS: atom_id res chain seq x y z
N MET A 1 -23.29 15.07 -10.63
CA MET A 1 -22.48 15.79 -9.63
C MET A 1 -22.66 15.03 -8.32
N ILE A 2 -21.63 14.32 -7.84
CA ILE A 2 -21.77 13.45 -6.66
C ILE A 2 -21.62 14.32 -5.42
N GLU A 3 -22.60 14.26 -4.52
CA GLU A 3 -22.69 15.09 -3.32
C GLU A 3 -21.76 14.52 -2.23
N LEU A 4 -20.57 15.13 -2.09
CA LEU A 4 -19.50 14.71 -1.16
C LEU A 4 -19.90 14.78 0.33
N GLN A 5 -21.00 15.45 0.67
CA GLN A 5 -21.38 15.75 2.06
C GLN A 5 -22.13 14.63 2.80
N ARG A 6 -22.51 13.54 2.11
CA ARG A 6 -23.29 12.44 2.73
C ARG A 6 -22.48 11.24 3.20
N PHE A 7 -21.18 11.18 2.89
CA PHE A 7 -20.34 10.05 3.28
C PHE A 7 -19.50 10.42 4.50
N ARG A 8 -19.88 9.88 5.67
CA ARG A 8 -19.10 9.98 6.92
C ARG A 8 -17.76 9.21 6.88
N LYS A 9 -17.47 8.49 5.80
CA LYS A 9 -16.37 7.53 5.72
C LYS A 9 -15.37 7.93 4.65
N GLU A 10 -14.10 7.64 4.95
CA GLU A 10 -12.91 7.93 4.14
C GLU A 10 -12.91 7.17 2.79
N GLY A 11 -13.67 7.69 1.83
CA GLY A 11 -13.57 7.32 0.42
C GLY A 11 -12.47 8.11 -0.29
N PHE A 12 -12.17 7.72 -1.53
CA PHE A 12 -11.21 8.41 -2.38
C PHE A 12 -11.90 9.46 -3.24
N SER A 13 -11.25 10.60 -3.42
CA SER A 13 -11.77 11.73 -4.21
C SER A 13 -11.12 11.83 -5.59
N GLU A 14 -9.90 11.29 -5.71
CA GLU A 14 -9.15 11.27 -6.96
C GLU A 14 -8.76 9.84 -7.35
N PRO A 15 -8.87 9.46 -8.63
CA PRO A 15 -8.45 8.12 -9.09
C PRO A 15 -6.97 7.82 -8.78
N SER A 16 -6.11 8.83 -8.81
CA SER A 16 -4.67 8.73 -8.48
C SER A 16 -4.41 8.08 -7.13
N GLN A 17 -5.34 8.22 -6.17
CA GLN A 17 -5.21 7.68 -4.82
C GLN A 17 -5.43 6.16 -4.75
N VAL A 18 -6.06 5.56 -5.77
CA VAL A 18 -6.40 4.14 -5.83
C VAL A 18 -5.70 3.39 -6.97
N VAL A 19 -5.01 4.09 -7.86
CA VAL A 19 -4.25 3.46 -8.96
C VAL A 19 -3.17 2.54 -8.38
N GLY A 20 -3.14 1.30 -8.85
CA GLY A 20 -2.20 0.26 -8.37
C GLY A 20 -2.70 -0.49 -7.12
N ALA A 21 -3.83 -0.10 -6.55
CA ALA A 21 -4.45 -0.83 -5.45
C ALA A 21 -5.24 -2.04 -5.93
N LYS A 22 -5.30 -3.06 -5.08
CA LYS A 22 -6.08 -4.29 -5.26
C LYS A 22 -7.30 -4.25 -4.37
N LEU A 23 -8.41 -4.73 -4.91
CA LEU A 23 -9.64 -4.91 -4.14
C LEU A 23 -9.54 -6.12 -3.22
N LYS A 24 -9.94 -5.94 -1.96
CA LYS A 24 -10.06 -6.98 -0.93
C LYS A 24 -11.44 -7.65 -0.93
N ARG A 25 -12.42 -7.02 -1.56
CA ARG A 25 -13.80 -7.51 -1.72
C ARG A 25 -14.33 -7.20 -3.10
N ASN A 26 -15.40 -7.89 -3.49
CA ASN A 26 -16.15 -7.52 -4.68
C ASN A 26 -16.89 -6.19 -4.46
N VAL A 27 -16.79 -5.28 -5.42
CA VAL A 27 -17.52 -4.02 -5.50
C VAL A 27 -18.34 -4.01 -6.78
N ARG A 28 -19.53 -3.43 -6.74
CA ARG A 28 -20.42 -3.31 -7.90
C ARG A 28 -20.29 -1.93 -8.53
N LEU A 29 -20.74 -1.82 -9.77
CA LEU A 29 -20.79 -0.54 -10.45
C LEU A 29 -21.77 0.40 -9.70
N GLY A 30 -21.27 1.58 -9.31
CA GLY A 30 -22.01 2.54 -8.47
C GLY A 30 -21.69 2.46 -6.98
N ASP A 31 -20.96 1.44 -6.52
CA ASP A 31 -20.48 1.38 -5.13
C ASP A 31 -19.34 2.39 -4.90
N VAL A 32 -19.30 2.96 -3.69
CA VAL A 32 -18.15 3.76 -3.23
C VAL A 32 -17.05 2.81 -2.76
N VAL A 33 -15.83 3.06 -3.21
CA VAL A 33 -14.62 2.36 -2.74
C VAL A 33 -14.10 3.07 -1.48
N GLU A 34 -14.09 2.37 -0.36
CA GLU A 34 -13.55 2.86 0.91
C GLU A 34 -12.08 2.45 1.08
N ARG A 35 -11.32 3.15 1.94
CA ARG A 35 -9.92 2.82 2.24
C ARG A 35 -9.71 1.34 2.63
N ASN A 36 -10.65 0.76 3.38
CA ASN A 36 -10.59 -0.63 3.84
C ASN A 36 -10.89 -1.66 2.74
N ASP A 37 -11.45 -1.23 1.61
CA ASP A 37 -11.81 -2.11 0.50
C ASP A 37 -10.63 -2.43 -0.39
N ILE A 38 -9.53 -1.68 -0.25
CA ILE A 38 -8.36 -1.82 -1.10
C ILE A 38 -7.07 -1.98 -0.28
N CYS A 39 -6.07 -2.58 -0.90
CA CYS A 39 -4.68 -2.59 -0.44
C CYS A 39 -3.75 -2.36 -1.63
N VAL A 40 -2.76 -1.47 -1.48
CA VAL A 40 -1.69 -1.28 -2.48
C VAL A 40 -0.58 -2.30 -2.24
N VAL A 41 -0.36 -2.63 -0.98
CA VAL A 41 0.42 -3.76 -0.51
C VAL A 41 -0.48 -4.60 0.38
N CYS A 42 -0.74 -5.84 0.02
CA CYS A 42 -1.61 -6.72 0.77
C CYS A 42 -0.79 -7.66 1.68
N ARG A 43 -1.38 -8.11 2.79
CA ARG A 43 -0.76 -9.08 3.68
C ARG A 43 -0.40 -10.37 2.94
N ASN A 44 0.76 -10.93 3.28
CA ASN A 44 1.38 -12.10 2.65
C ASN A 44 1.73 -11.92 1.17
N GLU A 45 1.70 -10.69 0.67
CA GLU A 45 2.14 -10.37 -0.68
C GLU A 45 3.66 -10.21 -0.75
N LYS A 46 4.26 -10.60 -1.88
CA LYS A 46 5.65 -10.29 -2.19
C LYS A 46 5.78 -8.82 -2.56
N VAL A 47 6.69 -8.13 -1.88
CA VAL A 47 6.95 -6.71 -2.09
C VAL A 47 8.43 -6.46 -2.32
N THR A 48 8.71 -5.41 -3.09
CA THR A 48 10.05 -4.87 -3.26
C THR A 48 10.33 -3.88 -2.15
N ILE A 49 11.39 -4.12 -1.39
CA ILE A 49 11.89 -3.21 -0.38
C ILE A 49 12.96 -2.35 -1.02
N ARG A 50 12.71 -1.05 -1.11
CA ARG A 50 13.62 -0.03 -1.65
C ARG A 50 14.20 0.78 -0.49
N ALA A 51 15.50 0.65 -0.26
CA ALA A 51 16.19 1.40 0.77
C ALA A 51 17.03 2.50 0.11
N VAL A 52 16.77 3.78 0.43
CA VAL A 52 17.39 4.93 -0.25
C VAL A 52 18.16 5.79 0.75
N LYS A 53 19.46 6.02 0.48
CA LYS A 53 20.31 6.93 1.28
C LYS A 53 21.42 7.56 0.44
N SER A 54 21.51 8.89 0.44
CA SER A 54 22.62 9.67 -0.15
C SER A 54 23.10 9.21 -1.54
N GLY A 55 22.15 8.92 -2.45
CA GLY A 55 22.45 8.48 -3.82
C GLY A 55 22.62 6.96 -3.99
N MET A 56 22.62 6.19 -2.92
CA MET A 56 22.60 4.73 -2.96
C MET A 56 21.16 4.22 -2.85
N THR A 57 20.78 3.31 -3.75
CA THR A 57 19.51 2.58 -3.68
C THR A 57 19.79 1.10 -3.57
N ILE A 58 19.25 0.46 -2.54
CA ILE A 58 19.31 -0.99 -2.34
C ILE A 58 17.91 -1.55 -2.52
N THR A 59 17.76 -2.54 -3.40
CA THR A 59 16.48 -3.23 -3.63
C THR A 59 16.59 -4.68 -3.18
N THR A 60 15.59 -5.15 -2.45
CA THR A 60 15.50 -6.54 -2.01
C THR A 60 14.05 -6.99 -1.95
N GLN A 61 13.81 -8.29 -1.84
CA GLN A 61 12.46 -8.84 -1.73
C GLN A 61 12.07 -9.09 -0.29
N GLY A 62 10.79 -8.91 0.00
CA GLY A 62 10.18 -9.27 1.26
C GLY A 62 8.74 -9.70 1.10
N THR A 63 8.18 -10.16 2.21
CA THR A 63 6.78 -10.54 2.31
C THR A 63 6.08 -9.61 3.28
N SER A 64 5.01 -8.94 2.85
CA SER A 64 4.26 -8.02 3.72
C SER A 64 3.54 -8.78 4.82
N LEU A 65 3.57 -8.26 6.04
CA LEU A 65 2.91 -8.85 7.20
C LEU A 65 1.55 -8.20 7.50
N GLN A 66 1.24 -7.08 6.84
CA GLN A 66 0.00 -6.34 7.00
C GLN A 66 -0.44 -5.69 5.68
N ASP A 67 -1.70 -5.27 5.64
CA ASP A 67 -2.22 -4.48 4.53
C ASP A 67 -1.74 -3.02 4.67
N GLY A 68 -1.52 -2.35 3.54
CA GLY A 68 -1.25 -0.92 3.50
C GLY A 68 -1.72 -0.29 2.19
N GLY A 69 -2.25 0.92 2.31
CA GLY A 69 -2.46 1.84 1.19
C GLY A 69 -1.23 2.69 0.92
N THR A 70 -1.27 3.48 -0.16
CA THR A 70 -0.22 4.44 -0.49
C THR A 70 0.03 5.39 0.67
N GLY A 71 1.29 5.52 1.09
CA GLY A 71 1.69 6.37 2.21
C GLY A 71 1.56 5.72 3.60
N ASP A 72 0.95 4.54 3.71
CA ASP A 72 0.86 3.84 4.98
C ASP A 72 2.20 3.20 5.35
N GLN A 73 2.49 3.16 6.65
CA GLN A 73 3.62 2.41 7.18
C GLN A 73 3.25 0.93 7.32
N VAL A 74 4.03 0.05 6.70
CA VAL A 74 3.82 -1.39 6.71
C VAL A 74 5.04 -2.15 7.23
N ARG A 75 4.78 -3.26 7.93
CA ARG A 75 5.80 -4.22 8.36
C ARG A 75 5.98 -5.28 7.30
N VAL A 76 7.22 -5.46 6.86
CA VAL A 76 7.60 -6.42 5.84
C VAL A 76 8.72 -7.30 6.37
N LYS A 77 8.59 -8.61 6.19
CA LYS A 77 9.64 -9.56 6.49
C LYS A 77 10.58 -9.67 5.28
N ASN A 78 11.85 -9.37 5.46
CA ASN A 78 12.84 -9.55 4.40
C ASN A 78 13.07 -11.05 4.13
N ASP A 79 12.97 -11.47 2.88
CA ASP A 79 13.02 -12.90 2.54
C ASP A 79 14.43 -13.49 2.68
N LYS A 80 15.48 -12.68 2.56
CA LYS A 80 16.88 -13.14 2.71
C LYS A 80 17.33 -13.21 4.16
N SER A 81 17.15 -12.12 4.90
CA SER A 81 17.64 -11.99 6.28
C SER A 81 16.62 -12.43 7.34
N GLN A 82 15.38 -12.68 6.95
CA GLN A 82 14.26 -13.02 7.84
C GLN A 82 13.91 -11.94 8.88
N ARG A 83 14.54 -10.76 8.81
CA ARG A 83 14.27 -9.62 9.69
C ARG A 83 12.97 -8.92 9.28
N ILE A 84 12.25 -8.38 10.27
CA ILE A 84 11.08 -7.54 10.05
C ILE A 84 11.55 -6.08 9.96
N ILE A 85 11.11 -5.39 8.92
CA ILE A 85 11.48 -4.03 8.59
C ILE A 85 10.19 -3.22 8.43
N GLU A 86 10.23 -1.97 8.88
CA GLU A 86 9.15 -1.01 8.66
C GLU A 86 9.50 -0.08 7.52
N GLY A 87 8.55 0.14 6.61
CA GLY A 87 8.70 1.06 5.49
C GLY A 87 7.38 1.67 5.08
N ILE A 88 7.45 2.68 4.23
CA ILE A 88 6.29 3.40 3.72
C ILE A 88 5.93 2.82 2.34
N VAL A 89 4.65 2.54 2.09
CA VAL A 89 4.18 2.11 0.77
C VAL A 89 4.31 3.26 -0.22
N THR A 90 5.19 3.09 -1.21
CA THR A 90 5.46 4.10 -2.24
C THR A 90 4.89 3.71 -3.61
N GLY A 91 4.51 2.45 -3.79
CA GLY A 91 3.92 1.97 -5.03
C GLY A 91 3.30 0.58 -4.89
N ALA A 92 2.71 0.10 -5.99
CA ALA A 92 2.11 -1.23 -6.05
C ALA A 92 3.17 -2.29 -5.76
N ALA A 93 2.97 -3.07 -4.69
CA ALA A 93 3.94 -4.05 -4.21
C ALA A 93 5.35 -3.48 -3.94
N GLU A 94 5.47 -2.18 -3.60
CA GLU A 94 6.75 -1.53 -3.29
C GLU A 94 6.68 -0.72 -1.99
N ILE A 95 7.70 -0.89 -1.14
CA ILE A 95 7.89 -0.08 0.06
C ILE A 95 9.24 0.61 0.05
N THR A 96 9.31 1.82 0.58
CA THR A 96 10.54 2.57 0.79
C THR A 96 10.91 2.62 2.27
N VAL A 97 12.19 2.36 2.56
CA VAL A 97 12.77 2.42 3.91
C VAL A 97 13.87 3.47 3.91
N THR A 98 13.77 4.41 4.84
CA THR A 98 14.81 5.42 5.10
C THR A 98 15.67 4.96 6.26
N PHE A 99 17.00 5.00 6.11
CA PHE A 99 17.96 4.53 7.13
C PHE A 99 19.25 5.36 7.13
#